data_AF-A0A7S2PPV0-F1
#
_entry.id   AF-A0A7S2PPV0-F1
#
_cell.length_a   1.000
_cell.length_b   1.000
_cell.length_c   1.000
_cell.angle_alpha   90.00
_cell.angle_beta   90.00
_cell.angle_gamma   90.00
#
_symmetry.space_group_name_H-M   'P 1'
#
loop_
_entity.id
_entity.type
_entity.pdbx_description
1 polymer ?
#
loop_
_entity_poly.entity_id
_entity_poly.type
_entity_poly.pdbx_seq_one_letter_code
_entity_poly.pdbx_strand_id
1 'polypeptide(L)'
;ESRIKALNQVKFVFGARNHNNKVPKVRKWQKRSWEERYTELKMYYDERGHSNVPLKSGSLGGWVQYQRQCHDKGKLSTSQIDKLKEIDFIWNVRKHQWEQRFIE
;
A
#
# COMPACT_ATOMS: atom_id res chain seq x y z
N GLU A 1 -11.09 31.98 37.01
CA GLU A 1 -10.12 32.09 35.91
C GLU A 1 -9.24 30.83 35.91
N SER A 2 -9.08 29.98 34.88
CA SER A 2 -9.36 30.16 33.46
C SER A 2 -9.14 28.85 32.68
N ARG A 3 -9.92 27.78 32.94
CA ARG A 3 -9.97 26.62 32.02
C ARG A 3 -10.68 27.00 30.71
N ILE A 4 -11.72 27.83 30.81
CA ILE A 4 -12.48 28.35 29.67
C ILE A 4 -11.64 29.31 28.80
N LYS A 5 -10.79 30.14 29.43
CA LYS A 5 -9.90 31.09 28.72
C LYS A 5 -8.80 30.35 27.93
N ALA A 6 -8.23 29.29 28.51
CA ALA A 6 -7.25 28.44 27.82
C ALA A 6 -7.84 27.75 26.58
N LEU A 7 -9.10 27.29 26.66
CA LEU A 7 -9.79 26.63 25.55
C LEU A 7 -10.16 27.59 24.42
N ASN A 8 -10.47 28.85 24.73
CA ASN A 8 -10.70 29.88 23.70
C ASN A 8 -9.41 30.24 22.94
N GLN A 9 -8.25 30.21 23.59
CA GLN A 9 -6.96 30.57 22.96
C GLN A 9 -6.50 29.57 21.90
N VAL A 10 -6.90 28.30 22.03
CA VAL A 10 -6.61 27.24 21.03
C VAL A 10 -7.70 27.10 19.95
N LYS A 11 -8.63 28.07 19.84
CA LYS A 11 -9.79 28.01 18.92
C LYS A 11 -10.61 26.72 19.06
N PHE A 12 -10.77 26.23 20.28
CA PHE A 12 -11.57 25.02 20.53
C PHE A 12 -13.06 25.35 20.37
N VAL A 13 -13.68 24.86 19.30
CA VAL A 13 -15.10 25.10 19.02
C VAL A 13 -15.96 24.16 19.87
N PHE A 14 -16.65 24.72 20.86
CA PHE A 14 -17.76 24.05 21.57
C PHE A 14 -18.99 24.00 20.67
N GLY A 15 -18.92 23.23 19.59
CA GLY A 15 -19.99 23.11 18.60
C GLY A 15 -20.97 22.00 18.97
N ALA A 16 -22.13 22.37 19.51
CA ALA A 16 -23.32 21.52 19.49
C ALA A 16 -23.62 21.09 18.04
N ARG A 17 -23.90 19.79 17.84
CA ARG A 17 -24.14 19.18 16.52
C ARG A 17 -25.32 19.86 15.83
N ASN A 18 -25.05 20.68 14.82
CA ASN A 18 -26.08 21.27 13.96
C ASN A 18 -26.17 20.45 12.66
N HIS A 19 -27.31 19.78 12.43
CA HIS A 19 -27.51 18.81 11.33
C HIS A 19 -27.59 19.44 9.93
N ASN A 20 -27.58 20.78 9.82
CA ASN A 20 -27.62 21.49 8.54
C ASN A 20 -26.25 22.01 8.07
N ASN A 21 -25.16 21.70 8.78
CA ASN A 21 -23.83 22.07 8.34
C ASN A 21 -23.26 20.97 7.43
N LYS A 22 -23.19 21.22 6.13
CA LYS A 22 -22.47 20.34 5.18
C LYS A 22 -20.98 20.38 5.55
N VAL A 23 -20.59 19.53 6.49
CA VAL A 23 -19.19 19.18 6.73
C VAL A 23 -18.55 18.87 5.38
N PRO A 24 -17.43 19.53 4.99
CA PRO A 24 -16.68 19.12 3.82
C PRO A 24 -16.39 17.62 3.98
N LYS A 25 -16.72 16.82 2.96
CA LYS A 25 -16.46 15.37 2.97
C LYS A 25 -14.95 15.11 3.00
N VAL A 26 -14.31 15.25 4.16
CA VAL A 26 -12.91 14.87 4.35
C VAL A 26 -12.84 13.37 4.62
N ARG A 27 -13.22 12.55 3.64
CA ARG A 27 -12.85 11.13 3.58
C ARG A 27 -12.70 10.71 2.12
N LYS A 28 -11.75 11.34 1.40
CA LYS A 28 -11.27 10.77 0.14
C LYS A 28 -10.29 9.66 0.53
N TRP A 29 -10.78 8.43 0.56
CA TRP A 29 -9.91 7.26 0.49
C TRP A 29 -9.21 7.35 -0.87
N GLN A 30 -8.01 7.95 -0.91
CA GLN A 30 -7.23 7.97 -2.14
C GLN A 30 -6.83 6.53 -2.42
N LYS A 31 -7.47 5.95 -3.43
CA LYS A 31 -7.08 4.66 -3.98
C LYS A 31 -5.66 4.85 -4.51
N ARG A 32 -4.67 4.35 -3.75
CA ARG A 32 -3.27 4.44 -4.17
C ARG A 32 -3.15 3.88 -5.59
N SER A 33 -2.46 4.62 -6.46
CA SER A 33 -2.27 4.22 -7.84
C SER A 33 -1.40 2.97 -7.90
N TRP A 34 -1.44 2.25 -9.04
CA TRP A 34 -0.55 1.11 -9.24
C TRP A 34 0.93 1.52 -9.15
N GLU A 35 1.25 2.73 -9.62
CA GLU A 35 2.61 3.28 -9.63
C GLU A 35 3.12 3.59 -8.23
N GLU A 36 2.29 4.16 -7.35
CA GLU A 36 2.67 4.38 -5.95
C GLU A 36 3.02 3.07 -5.25
N ARG A 37 2.25 2.01 -5.52
CA ARG A 37 2.50 0.67 -4.97
C ARG A 37 3.74 0.01 -5.56
N TYR A 38 4.00 0.24 -6.84
CA TYR A 38 5.23 -0.20 -7.48
C TYR A 38 6.45 0.50 -6.86
N THR A 39 6.38 1.80 -6.59
CA THR A 39 7.44 2.53 -5.89
C THR A 39 7.68 1.97 -4.49
N GLU A 40 6.63 1.69 -3.72
CA GLU A 40 6.76 1.03 -2.41
C GLU A 40 7.46 -0.34 -2.53
N LEU A 41 7.12 -1.13 -3.55
CA LEU A 41 7.76 -2.41 -3.80
C LEU A 41 9.23 -2.27 -4.22
N LYS A 42 9.55 -1.26 -5.04
CA LYS A 42 10.91 -0.98 -5.47
C LYS A 42 11.79 -0.59 -4.28
N MET A 43 11.29 0.25 -3.38
CA MET A 43 12.00 0.57 -2.13
C MET A 43 12.26 -0.69 -1.28
N TYR A 44 11.26 -1.56 -1.17
CA TYR A 44 11.43 -2.83 -0.46
C TYR A 44 12.49 -3.72 -1.13
N TYR A 45 12.52 -3.76 -2.46
CA TYR A 45 13.53 -4.49 -3.22
C TYR A 45 14.92 -3.92 -2.98
N ASP A 46 15.10 -2.60 -3.03
CA ASP A 46 16.39 -1.93 -2.79
C ASP A 46 16.90 -2.18 -1.35
N GLU A 47 16.00 -2.26 -0.36
CA GLU A 47 16.35 -2.54 1.04
C GLU A 47 16.68 -4.02 1.32
N ARG A 48 15.98 -4.96 0.67
CA ARG A 48 16.04 -6.40 1.00
C ARG A 48 16.81 -7.22 -0.03
N GLY A 49 17.03 -6.68 -1.22
CA GLY A 49 17.57 -7.38 -2.38
C GLY A 49 16.61 -8.41 -3.00
N HIS A 50 15.35 -8.47 -2.56
CA HIS A 50 14.37 -9.43 -3.10
C HIS A 50 12.95 -8.86 -3.11
N SER A 51 12.14 -9.27 -4.08
CA SER A 51 10.75 -8.83 -4.21
C SER A 51 9.75 -9.73 -3.45
N ASN A 52 10.25 -10.68 -2.65
CA ASN A 52 9.42 -11.59 -1.86
C ASN A 52 8.83 -10.88 -0.63
N VAL A 53 7.73 -10.15 -0.83
CA VAL A 53 7.00 -9.50 0.25
C VAL A 53 6.03 -10.50 0.91
N PRO A 54 6.18 -10.80 2.21
CA PRO A 54 5.21 -11.61 2.93
C PRO A 54 3.83 -10.96 2.96
N LEU A 55 2.75 -11.77 2.91
CA LEU A 55 1.38 -11.26 3.05
C LEU A 55 1.17 -10.48 4.36
N LYS A 56 1.91 -10.86 5.41
CA LYS A 56 1.89 -10.20 6.73
C LYS A 56 2.45 -8.78 6.73
N SER A 57 3.14 -8.35 5.67
CA SER A 57 3.63 -6.97 5.50
C SER A 57 2.51 -5.96 5.21
N GLY A 58 1.25 -6.36 5.40
CA GLY A 58 0.08 -5.51 5.31
C GLY A 58 -0.32 -5.19 3.88
N SER A 59 -0.53 -3.91 3.59
CA SER A 59 -1.11 -3.50 2.31
C SER A 59 -0.25 -3.82 1.08
N LEU A 60 1.08 -3.80 1.22
CA LEU A 60 2.01 -4.16 0.14
C LEU A 60 1.99 -5.66 -0.15
N GLY A 61 1.96 -6.50 0.88
CA GLY A 61 1.89 -7.96 0.72
C GLY A 61 0.60 -8.40 0.02
N GLY A 62 -0.54 -7.81 0.40
CA GLY A 62 -1.81 -8.03 -0.29
C GLY A 62 -1.78 -7.58 -1.76
N TRP A 63 -1.15 -6.43 -2.03
CA TRP A 63 -0.98 -5.93 -3.40
C TRP A 63 -0.10 -6.85 -4.25
N VAL A 64 1.02 -7.33 -3.72
CA VAL A 64 1.91 -8.30 -4.37
C VAL A 64 1.18 -9.60 -4.69
N GLN A 65 0.38 -10.12 -3.76
CA GLN A 65 -0.44 -11.31 -3.99
C GLN A 65 -1.49 -11.06 -5.09
N TYR A 66 -2.10 -9.87 -5.11
CA TYR A 66 -3.05 -9.49 -6.15
C TYR A 66 -2.38 -9.41 -7.52
N GLN A 67 -1.17 -8.85 -7.64
CA GLN A 67 -0.43 -8.83 -8.91
C GLN A 67 -0.19 -10.25 -9.44
N ARG A 68 0.24 -11.20 -8.60
CA ARG A 68 0.42 -12.60 -9.02
C ARG A 68 -0.86 -13.21 -9.58
N GLN A 69 -1.97 -13.03 -8.90
CA GLN A 69 -3.27 -13.51 -9.37
C GLN A 69 -3.71 -12.85 -10.68
N CYS A 70 -3.42 -11.55 -10.86
CA CYS A 70 -3.69 -10.87 -12.11
C CYS A 70 -2.82 -11.40 -13.24
N HIS A 71 -1.59 -11.82 -12.96
CA HIS A 71 -0.67 -12.35 -13.98
C HIS A 71 -1.16 -13.69 -14.47
N ASP A 72 -1.49 -14.59 -13.54
CA ASP A 72 -2.03 -15.91 -13.87
C ASP A 72 -3.36 -15.83 -14.64
N LYS A 73 -4.13 -14.76 -14.41
CA LYS A 73 -5.40 -14.48 -15.11
C LYS A 73 -5.23 -13.66 -16.40
N GLY A 74 -4.01 -13.28 -16.78
CA GLY A 74 -3.76 -12.45 -17.97
C GLY A 74 -4.34 -11.04 -17.89
N LYS A 75 -4.54 -10.50 -16.68
CA LYS A 75 -5.15 -9.17 -16.43
C LYS A 75 -4.15 -8.03 -16.24
N LEU A 76 -2.85 -8.33 -16.15
CA LEU A 76 -1.82 -7.29 -16.16
C LEU A 76 -1.57 -6.81 -17.59
N SER A 77 -1.32 -5.51 -17.72
CA SER A 77 -0.81 -4.96 -18.97
C SER A 77 0.67 -5.33 -19.15
N THR A 78 1.13 -5.38 -20.40
CA THR A 78 2.54 -5.62 -20.73
C THR A 78 3.46 -4.64 -20.03
N SER A 79 3.13 -3.34 -20.02
CA SER A 79 3.90 -2.31 -19.30
C SER A 79 4.04 -2.57 -17.81
N GLN A 80 2.99 -3.08 -17.14
CA GLN A 80 3.07 -3.43 -15.72
C GLN A 80 3.96 -4.65 -15.48
N ILE A 81 3.89 -5.64 -16.37
CA ILE A 81 4.74 -6.83 -16.32
C ILE A 81 6.20 -6.43 -16.51
N ASP A 82 6.50 -5.55 -17.47
CA ASP A 82 7.87 -5.12 -17.76
C ASP A 82 8.47 -4.33 -16.59
N LYS A 83 7.70 -3.42 -15.97
CA LYS A 83 8.11 -2.76 -14.72
C LYS A 83 8.39 -3.78 -13.60
N LEU A 84 7.53 -4.79 -13.42
CA LEU A 84 7.76 -5.83 -12.40
C LEU A 84 8.98 -6.70 -12.72
N LYS A 85 9.33 -6.91 -14.00
CA LYS A 85 10.55 -7.63 -14.38
C LYS A 85 11.82 -6.85 -14.02
N GLU A 86 11.80 -5.51 -14.05
CA GLU A 86 12.97 -4.68 -13.70
C GLU A 86 13.45 -4.90 -12.27
N ILE A 87 12.56 -5.28 -11.36
CA ILE A 87 12.83 -5.53 -9.94
C ILE A 87 12.92 -7.04 -9.61
N ASP A 88 13.21 -7.85 -10.62
CA ASP A 88 13.27 -9.32 -10.54
C ASP A 88 12.09 -9.93 -9.77
N PHE A 89 10.87 -9.52 -10.16
CA PHE A 89 9.68 -9.86 -9.38
C PHE A 89 9.40 -11.37 -9.36
N ILE A 90 9.51 -11.97 -8.19
CA ILE A 90 9.23 -13.40 -7.97
C ILE A 90 7.73 -13.68 -8.10
N TRP A 91 7.29 -14.14 -9.27
CA TRP A 91 5.89 -14.53 -9.52
C TRP A 91 5.45 -15.76 -8.71
N ASN A 92 6.31 -16.77 -8.61
CA ASN A 92 6.03 -18.02 -7.91
C ASN A 92 7.02 -18.25 -6.76
N VAL A 93 6.63 -17.84 -5.55
CA VAL A 93 7.47 -18.00 -4.35
C VAL A 93 7.74 -19.46 -4.01
N ARG A 94 6.77 -20.37 -4.22
CA ARG A 94 6.97 -21.79 -3.92
C ARG A 94 8.01 -22.42 -4.82
N LYS A 95 7.95 -22.11 -6.13
CA LYS A 95 8.96 -22.55 -7.11
C LYS A 95 10.34 -21.98 -6.75
N HIS A 96 10.41 -20.68 -6.48
CA HIS A 96 11.67 -20.03 -6.10
C HIS A 96 12.26 -20.62 -4.80
N GLN A 97 11.44 -20.86 -3.78
CA GLN A 97 11.87 -21.50 -2.54
C GLN A 97 12.34 -22.95 -2.75
N TRP A 98 11.72 -23.67 -3.69
CA TRP A 98 12.12 -25.03 -4.03
C TRP A 98 13.49 -25.05 -4.72
N GLU A 99 13.70 -24.16 -5.70
CA GLU A 99 14.98 -24.02 -6.42
C GLU A 99 16.12 -23.64 -5.47
N GLN A 100 15.87 -22.76 -4.50
CA GLN A 100 16.88 -22.39 -3.50
C GLN A 100 17.24 -23.53 -2.53
N ARG A 101 16.36 -24.51 -2.33
CA ARG A 101 16.58 -25.63 -1.39
C ARG A 101 17.20 -26.88 -2.01
N PHE A 102 17.21 -27.00 -3.33
CA PHE A 102 17.64 -28.21 -4.04
C PHE A 102 18.99 -28.08 -4.76
N ILE A 103 19.66 -26.93 -4.63
CA ILE A 103 21.01 -26.68 -5.19
C ILE A 103 22.10 -26.93 -4.12
N GLU A 104 21.73 -27.29 -2.89
CA GLU A 104 22.64 -27.73 -1.82
C GLU A 104 22.66 -29.26 -1.72
#